data_AF-A0A7W1D1P6-F1
#
_entry.id   AF-A0A7W1D1P6-F1
#
_cell.length_a   1.000
_cell.length_b   1.000
_cell.length_c   1.000
_cell.angle_alpha   90.00
_cell.angle_beta   90.00
_cell.angle_gamma   90.00
#
_symmetry.space_group_name_H-M   'P 1'
#
loop_
_entity.id
_entity.type
_entity.pdbx_description
1 polymer ?
#
loop_
_entity_poly.entity_id
_entity_poly.type
_entity_poly.pdbx_seq_one_letter_code
_entity_poly.pdbx_strand_id
1 'polypeptide(L)'
;MANKPQRRSELVLLADEDLMFFADHGDKEALGTLYDRHSRTAYSLAYRIMEERPAAEDLLQDAFLQVWRAAGSYRAERGSVRTWILSIVHHRGIDQLRSAASRRRVHDRVEATASISQPSEAFAETWHNSQREQVRES
;
A
#
# COMPACT_ATOMS: atom_id res chain seq x y z
N MET A 1 -12.29 -37.09 -2.70
CA MET A 1 -10.88 -36.71 -2.93
C MET A 1 -10.84 -35.94 -4.24
N ALA A 2 -10.65 -34.62 -4.18
CA ALA A 2 -10.96 -33.70 -5.27
C ALA A 2 -9.86 -33.60 -6.34
N ASN A 3 -10.33 -33.57 -7.58
CA ASN A 3 -9.66 -33.43 -8.87
C ASN A 3 -8.90 -32.08 -8.98
N LYS A 4 -7.76 -31.94 -8.29
CA LYS A 4 -7.01 -30.67 -8.18
C LYS A 4 -6.22 -30.20 -9.43
N PRO A 5 -5.73 -31.06 -10.35
CA PRO A 5 -4.99 -30.57 -11.53
C PRO A 5 -5.85 -30.05 -12.69
N GLN A 6 -7.12 -30.45 -12.82
CA GLN A 6 -7.97 -30.15 -13.99
C GLN A 6 -8.59 -28.74 -13.93
N ARG A 7 -8.96 -28.28 -12.73
CA ARG A 7 -9.68 -27.01 -12.56
C ARG A 7 -8.84 -25.80 -12.96
N ARG A 8 -7.56 -25.78 -12.59
CA ARG A 8 -6.67 -24.68 -12.95
C ARG A 8 -6.42 -24.61 -14.46
N SER A 9 -6.33 -25.74 -15.16
CA SER A 9 -6.22 -25.76 -16.63
C SER A 9 -7.48 -25.26 -17.33
N GLU A 10 -8.67 -25.53 -16.78
CA GLU A 10 -9.93 -25.02 -17.32
C GLU A 10 -10.03 -23.48 -17.16
N LEU A 11 -9.66 -22.96 -15.99
CA LEU A 11 -9.67 -21.51 -15.70
C LEU A 11 -8.73 -20.72 -16.63
N VAL A 12 -7.57 -21.29 -16.98
CA VAL A 12 -6.59 -20.64 -17.87
C VAL A 12 -7.14 -20.41 -19.28
N LEU A 13 -8.24 -21.06 -19.67
CA LEU A 13 -8.90 -20.87 -20.97
C LEU A 13 -10.06 -19.88 -20.93
N LEU A 14 -10.53 -19.50 -19.74
CA LEU A 14 -11.67 -18.59 -19.59
C LEU A 14 -11.29 -17.15 -19.93
N ALA A 15 -12.29 -16.37 -20.34
CA ALA A 15 -12.13 -14.92 -20.49
C ALA A 15 -11.89 -14.29 -19.10
N ASP A 16 -11.25 -13.12 -19.07
CA ASP A 16 -10.98 -12.44 -17.81
C ASP A 16 -12.28 -12.05 -17.09
N GLU A 17 -13.34 -11.74 -17.84
CA GLU A 17 -14.68 -11.42 -17.33
C GLU A 17 -15.28 -12.60 -16.54
N ASP A 18 -15.14 -13.82 -17.04
CA ASP A 18 -15.61 -15.03 -16.35
C ASP A 18 -14.78 -15.27 -15.08
N LEU A 19 -13.46 -15.08 -15.15
CA LEU A 19 -12.59 -15.18 -13.99
C LEU A 19 -12.95 -14.15 -12.91
N MET A 20 -13.34 -12.94 -13.30
CA MET A 20 -13.84 -11.92 -12.37
C MET A 20 -15.15 -12.34 -11.70
N PHE A 21 -16.08 -12.96 -12.45
CA PHE A 21 -17.30 -13.51 -11.87
C PHE A 21 -16.99 -14.57 -10.81
N PHE A 22 -16.10 -15.53 -11.10
CA PHE A 22 -15.72 -16.55 -10.12
C PHE A 22 -14.97 -15.97 -8.92
N ALA A 23 -14.08 -15.00 -9.13
CA ALA A 23 -13.37 -14.31 -8.05
C ALA A 23 -14.33 -13.60 -7.09
N ASP A 24 -15.38 -12.95 -7.60
CA ASP A 24 -16.45 -12.34 -6.79
C ASP A 24 -17.18 -13.36 -5.92
N HIS A 25 -17.32 -14.61 -6.40
CA HIS A 25 -17.92 -15.72 -5.66
C HIS A 25 -16.93 -16.46 -4.76
N GLY A 26 -15.73 -15.91 -4.52
CA GLY A 26 -14.75 -16.45 -3.60
C GLY A 26 -13.84 -17.53 -4.18
N ASP A 27 -13.75 -17.64 -5.52
CA ASP A 27 -12.82 -18.56 -6.16
C ASP A 27 -11.38 -18.03 -6.20
N LYS A 28 -10.55 -18.53 -5.29
CA LYS A 28 -9.14 -18.14 -5.19
C LYS A 28 -8.30 -18.55 -6.40
N GLU A 29 -8.67 -19.62 -7.11
CA GLU A 29 -7.92 -20.07 -8.30
C GLU A 29 -8.21 -19.17 -9.50
N ALA A 30 -9.43 -18.63 -9.60
CA ALA A 30 -9.78 -17.65 -10.61
C ALA A 30 -8.98 -16.34 -10.40
N LEU A 31 -8.90 -15.84 -9.16
CA LEU A 31 -8.02 -14.71 -8.82
C LEU A 31 -6.55 -15.02 -9.13
N GLY A 32 -6.08 -16.23 -8.78
CA GLY A 32 -4.72 -16.67 -9.11
C GLY A 32 -4.43 -16.63 -10.60
N THR A 33 -5.41 -17.02 -11.43
CA THR A 33 -5.29 -16.97 -12.89
C THR A 33 -5.23 -15.53 -13.40
N LEU A 34 -6.04 -14.62 -12.85
CA LEU A 34 -5.95 -13.18 -13.15
C LEU A 34 -4.60 -12.59 -12.73
N TYR A 35 -4.07 -13.01 -11.58
CA TYR A 35 -2.73 -12.61 -11.12
C TYR A 35 -1.65 -13.08 -12.09
N ASP A 36 -1.65 -14.36 -12.46
CA ASP A 36 -0.67 -14.92 -13.39
C ASP A 36 -0.68 -14.17 -14.74
N ARG A 37 -1.86 -13.80 -15.24
CA ARG A 37 -2.03 -13.05 -16.50
C ARG A 37 -1.57 -11.59 -16.43
N HIS A 38 -1.89 -10.88 -15.35
CA HIS A 38 -1.79 -9.41 -15.31
C HIS A 38 -0.67 -8.87 -14.41
N SER A 39 -0.12 -9.67 -13.50
CA SER A 39 0.90 -9.27 -12.52
C SER A 39 2.10 -8.57 -13.16
N ARG A 40 2.61 -9.06 -14.30
CA ARG A 40 3.76 -8.44 -14.98
C ARG A 40 3.48 -7.00 -15.45
N THR A 41 2.32 -6.76 -16.05
CA THR A 41 1.95 -5.41 -16.52
C THR A 41 1.63 -4.50 -15.34
N ALA A 42 0.90 -5.01 -14.35
CA ALA A 42 0.57 -4.29 -13.12
C ALA A 42 1.84 -3.90 -12.34
N TYR A 43 2.80 -4.82 -12.22
CA TYR A 43 4.09 -4.57 -11.58
C TYR A 43 4.90 -3.51 -12.33
N SER A 44 4.90 -3.56 -13.66
CA SER A 44 5.59 -2.54 -14.47
C SER A 44 5.03 -1.14 -14.23
N LEU A 45 3.70 -1.02 -14.04
CA LEU A 45 3.07 0.25 -13.67
C LEU A 45 3.39 0.63 -12.22
N ALA A 46 3.29 -0.30 -11.27
CA ALA A 46 3.61 -0.07 -9.87
C ALA A 46 5.04 0.45 -9.71
N TYR A 47 6.02 -0.17 -10.39
CA TYR A 47 7.42 0.25 -10.38
C TYR A 47 7.62 1.65 -10.94
N ARG A 48 6.89 2.03 -12.00
CA ARG A 48 6.94 3.41 -12.55
C ARG A 48 6.38 4.47 -11.60
N ILE A 49 5.49 4.09 -10.68
CA ILE A 49 4.90 5.01 -9.71
C ILE A 49 5.75 5.08 -8.44
N MET A 50 6.26 3.94 -7.98
CA MET A 50 6.99 3.82 -6.71
C MET A 50 8.49 4.08 -6.85
N GLU A 51 9.08 3.83 -8.02
CA GLU A 51 10.52 3.92 -8.32
C GLU A 51 11.45 3.06 -7.45
N GLU A 52 10.88 2.25 -6.56
CA GLU A 52 11.57 1.35 -5.66
C GLU A 52 10.96 -0.05 -5.74
N ARG A 53 11.80 -1.09 -5.83
CA ARG A 53 11.34 -2.46 -6.03
C ARG A 53 10.47 -2.98 -4.87
N PRO A 54 10.87 -2.91 -3.59
CA PRO A 54 10.04 -3.36 -2.48
C PRO A 54 8.68 -2.65 -2.45
N ALA A 55 8.66 -1.33 -2.59
CA ALA A 55 7.41 -0.56 -2.62
C ALA A 55 6.49 -0.94 -3.79
N ALA A 56 7.06 -1.26 -4.97
CA ALA A 56 6.30 -1.73 -6.12
C ALA A 56 5.70 -3.14 -5.90
N GLU A 57 6.46 -4.04 -5.25
CA GLU A 57 5.99 -5.38 -4.88
C GLU A 57 4.84 -5.29 -3.86
N ASP A 58 4.95 -4.42 -2.86
CA ASP A 58 3.88 -4.17 -1.87
C ASP A 58 2.63 -3.59 -2.52
N LEU A 59 2.78 -2.55 -3.36
CA LEU A 59 1.67 -1.95 -4.10
C LEU A 59 0.95 -2.97 -4.99
N LEU A 60 1.69 -3.85 -5.65
CA LEU A 60 1.12 -4.92 -6.46
C LEU A 60 0.26 -5.86 -5.62
N GLN A 61 0.77 -6.31 -4.47
CA GLN A 61 0.04 -7.19 -3.56
C GLN A 61 -1.25 -6.52 -3.06
N ASP A 62 -1.16 -5.27 -2.61
CA ASP A 62 -2.31 -4.49 -2.16
C ASP A 62 -3.35 -4.27 -3.27
N ALA A 63 -2.90 -4.05 -4.50
CA ALA A 63 -3.78 -3.90 -5.65
C ALA A 63 -4.56 -5.19 -5.94
N PHE A 64 -3.91 -6.36 -5.89
CA PHE A 64 -4.60 -7.63 -6.12
C PHE A 64 -5.52 -8.04 -4.96
N LEU A 65 -5.19 -7.67 -3.72
CA LEU A 65 -6.13 -7.76 -2.61
C LEU A 65 -7.36 -6.87 -2.82
N GLN A 66 -7.17 -5.70 -3.43
CA GLN A 66 -8.28 -4.82 -3.79
C GLN A 66 -9.11 -5.37 -4.95
N VAL A 67 -8.49 -5.97 -5.97
CA VAL A 67 -9.17 -6.69 -7.05
C VAL A 67 -10.09 -7.76 -6.48
N TRP A 68 -9.60 -8.58 -5.54
CA TRP A 68 -10.41 -9.58 -4.86
C TRP A 68 -11.62 -8.97 -4.14
N ARG A 69 -11.39 -7.96 -3.29
CA ARG A 69 -12.46 -7.34 -2.48
C ARG A 69 -13.51 -6.60 -3.33
N ALA A 70 -13.11 -6.10 -4.49
CA ALA A 70 -13.94 -5.28 -5.36
C ALA A 70 -14.40 -6.02 -6.62
N ALA A 71 -14.23 -7.35 -6.71
CA ALA A 71 -14.49 -8.10 -7.93
C ALA A 71 -15.92 -7.89 -8.44
N GLY A 72 -16.94 -7.96 -7.58
CA GLY A 72 -18.35 -7.70 -7.95
C GLY A 72 -18.67 -6.26 -8.35
N SER A 73 -17.74 -5.32 -8.19
CA SER A 73 -17.87 -3.95 -8.71
C SER A 73 -17.38 -3.78 -10.14
N TYR A 74 -16.70 -4.79 -10.70
CA TYR A 74 -16.29 -4.78 -12.10
C TYR A 74 -17.51 -4.73 -13.03
N ARG A 75 -17.35 -3.99 -14.12
CA ARG A 75 -18.39 -3.68 -15.09
C ARG A 75 -17.75 -3.68 -16.46
N ALA A 76 -17.99 -4.72 -17.25
CA ALA A 76 -17.35 -4.92 -18.55
C ALA A 76 -17.64 -3.78 -19.55
N GLU A 77 -18.79 -3.12 -19.41
CA GLU A 77 -19.18 -1.96 -20.20
C GLU A 77 -18.29 -0.72 -19.94
N ARG A 78 -17.54 -0.69 -18.83
CA ARG A 78 -16.61 0.40 -18.49
C ARG A 78 -15.17 0.12 -18.93
N GLY A 79 -14.93 -1.03 -19.55
CA GLY A 79 -13.63 -1.43 -20.10
C GLY A 79 -13.16 -2.80 -19.61
N SER A 80 -12.07 -3.27 -20.21
CA SER A 80 -11.50 -4.60 -19.93
C SER A 80 -11.05 -4.77 -18.47
N VAL A 81 -11.02 -6.01 -18.00
CA VAL A 81 -10.45 -6.38 -16.68
C VAL A 81 -9.02 -5.87 -16.53
N ARG A 82 -8.20 -5.97 -17.58
CA ARG A 82 -6.83 -5.44 -17.59
C ARG A 82 -6.82 -3.94 -17.27
N THR A 83 -7.63 -3.14 -17.96
CA THR A 83 -7.71 -1.69 -17.72
C THR A 83 -8.18 -1.40 -16.30
N TRP A 84 -9.15 -2.16 -15.81
CA TRP A 84 -9.68 -2.00 -14.46
C TRP A 84 -8.62 -2.32 -13.39
N ILE A 85 -7.88 -3.42 -13.50
CA ILE A 85 -6.74 -3.76 -12.62
C ILE A 85 -5.69 -2.64 -12.64
N LEU A 86 -5.30 -2.15 -13.82
CA LEU A 86 -4.31 -1.08 -13.94
C LEU A 86 -4.80 0.23 -13.30
N SER A 87 -6.10 0.52 -13.36
CA SER A 87 -6.66 1.68 -12.67
C SER A 87 -6.57 1.54 -11.15
N ILE A 88 -6.79 0.34 -10.60
CA ILE A 88 -6.62 0.08 -9.17
C ILE A 88 -5.17 0.31 -8.75
N VAL A 89 -4.21 -0.23 -9.49
CA VAL A 89 -2.77 -0.04 -9.23
C VAL A 89 -2.42 1.45 -9.24
N HIS A 90 -2.89 2.18 -10.26
CA HIS A 90 -2.65 3.61 -10.37
C HIS A 90 -3.22 4.39 -9.18
N HIS A 91 -4.51 4.21 -8.87
CA HIS A 91 -5.14 4.92 -7.75
C HIS A 91 -4.44 4.63 -6.42
N ARG A 92 -4.16 3.35 -6.13
CA ARG A 92 -3.45 2.95 -4.92
C ARG A 92 -2.06 3.54 -4.82
N GLY A 93 -1.31 3.54 -5.91
CA GLY A 93 0.03 4.11 -5.95
C GLY A 93 0.00 5.63 -5.69
N ILE A 94 -0.92 6.34 -6.31
CA ILE A 94 -1.11 7.77 -6.07
C ILE A 94 -1.50 8.06 -4.61
N ASP A 95 -2.40 7.26 -4.04
CA ASP A 95 -2.81 7.41 -2.64
C ASP A 95 -1.63 7.18 -1.68
N GLN A 96 -0.81 6.15 -1.93
CA GLN A 96 0.38 5.86 -1.13
C GLN A 96 1.41 7.00 -1.20
N LEU A 97 1.65 7.56 -2.38
CA LEU A 97 2.52 8.73 -2.57
C LEU A 97 2.00 9.97 -1.82
N ARG A 98 0.69 10.23 -1.89
CA ARG A 98 0.06 11.34 -1.15
C ARG A 98 0.18 11.16 0.36
N SER A 99 -0.06 9.96 0.86
CA SER A 99 0.09 9.65 2.29
C SER A 99 1.54 9.80 2.75
N ALA A 100 2.52 9.35 1.95
CA ALA A 100 3.94 9.51 2.26
C ALA A 100 4.35 11.00 2.29
N ALA A 101 3.89 11.79 1.32
CA ALA A 101 4.14 13.23 1.29
C ALA A 101 3.50 13.95 2.50
N SER A 102 2.29 13.57 2.89
CA SER A 102 1.62 14.12 4.08
C SER A 102 2.40 13.82 5.36
N ARG A 103 2.86 12.57 5.54
CA ARG A 103 3.68 12.17 6.71
C ARG A 103 4.98 12.96 6.79
N ARG A 104 5.69 13.14 5.67
CA ARG A 104 6.91 13.96 5.61
C ARG A 104 6.65 15.40 6.06
N ARG A 105 5.60 16.06 5.54
CA ARG A 105 5.24 17.43 5.95
C ARG A 105 4.95 17.56 7.44
N VAL A 106 4.28 16.57 8.04
CA VAL A 106 4.01 16.55 9.49
C VAL A 106 5.31 16.39 10.27
N HIS A 107 6.19 15.47 9.85
CA HIS A 107 7.50 15.27 10.46
C HIS A 107 8.34 16.54 10.43
N ASP A 108 8.48 17.16 9.26
CA ASP A 108 9.24 18.41 9.09
C ASP A 108 8.70 19.53 9.99
N ARG A 109 7.36 19.61 10.15
CA ARG A 109 6.73 20.58 11.06
C ARG A 109 7.05 20.29 12.52
N VAL A 110 7.04 19.02 12.94
CA VAL A 110 7.38 18.61 14.30
C VAL A 110 8.86 18.92 14.59
N GLU A 111 9.78 18.58 13.69
CA GLU A 111 11.21 18.91 13.81
C GLU A 111 11.45 20.43 13.86
N ALA A 112 10.75 21.20 13.03
CA ALA A 112 10.84 22.66 13.07
C ALA A 112 10.35 23.21 14.42
N THR A 113 9.24 22.71 14.97
CA THR A 113 8.77 23.12 16.30
C THR A 113 9.70 22.68 17.43
N ALA A 114 10.27 21.48 17.35
CA ALA A 114 11.21 20.96 18.33
C ALA A 114 12.53 21.76 18.35
N SER A 115 12.99 22.22 17.18
CA SER A 115 14.17 23.07 17.05
C SER A 115 13.97 24.46 17.65
N ILE A 116 12.73 24.98 17.67
CA ILE A 116 12.38 26.26 18.30
C ILE A 116 12.29 26.13 19.84
N SER A 117 11.99 24.94 20.36
CA SER A 117 11.82 24.67 21.80
C SER A 117 13.06 24.11 22.50
N GLN A 118 14.25 24.18 21.90
CA GLN A 118 15.47 23.78 22.62
C GLN A 118 15.66 24.68 23.87
N PRO A 119 15.84 24.11 25.08
CA PRO A 119 16.11 24.91 26.27
C PRO A 119 17.37 25.75 26.00
N SER A 120 17.28 27.06 26.20
CA SER A 120 18.47 27.90 26.10
C SER A 120 19.52 27.43 27.11
N GLU A 121 20.81 27.64 26.83
CA GLU A 121 21.90 27.32 27.77
C GLU A 121 21.63 27.95 29.15
N ALA A 122 21.03 29.14 29.19
CA ALA A 122 20.57 29.81 30.41
C ALA A 122 19.48 29.03 31.18
N PHE A 123 18.61 28.28 30.50
CA PHE A 123 17.59 27.43 31.10
C PHE A 123 18.16 26.10 31.63
N ALA A 124 19.20 25.56 30.98
CA ALA A 124 19.91 24.38 31.45
C ALA A 124 20.77 24.67 32.70
N GLU A 125 21.33 25.89 32.76
CA GLU A 125 22.15 26.38 33.88
C GLU A 125 21.30 26.65 35.14
N THR A 126 20.08 27.19 35.00
CA THR A 126 19.16 27.41 36.12
C THR A 126 18.64 26.11 36.74
N TRP A 127 18.43 25.06 35.95
CA TRP A 127 18.06 23.74 36.45
C TRP A 127 19.19 23.07 37.24
N HIS A 128 20.44 23.22 36.79
CA HIS A 128 21.62 22.66 37.47
C HIS A 128 21.92 23.35 38.81
N ASN A 129 21.69 24.66 38.92
CA ASN A 129 21.88 25.39 40.18
C ASN A 129 20.77 25.08 41.20
N SER A 130 19.52 24.93 40.74
CA SER A 130 18.37 24.56 41.59
C SER A 130 18.51 23.17 42.26
N GLN A 131 19.17 22.22 41.59
CA GLN A 131 19.43 20.88 42.15
C GLN A 131 20.57 20.84 43.17
N ARG A 132 21.48 21.85 43.17
CA ARG A 132 22.58 21.94 44.14
C ARG A 132 22.16 22.60 45.46
N GLU A 133 21.11 23.43 45.44
CA GLU A 133 20.57 24.07 46.65
C GLU A 133 19.80 23.09 47.55
N GLN A 134 19.14 22.06 46.99
CA GLN A 134 18.38 21.07 47.78
C GLN A 134 19.25 20.08 48.58
N VAL A 135 20.57 20.03 48.36
CA VAL A 135 21.48 19.12 49.09
C VAL A 135 22.12 19.79 50.31
N ARG A 136 21.88 21.09 50.56
CA ARG A 136 22.50 21.85 51.66
C ARG A 136 21.59 22.03 52.90
N GLU A 137 20.33 21.60 52.84
CA GLU A 137 19.33 21.69 53.93
C GLU A 137 18.89 20.32 54.49
N SER A 138 19.74 19.29 54.43
CA SER A 138 19.61 18.05 55.23
C SER A 138 20.82 17.87 56.13
#